data_AF-A0A382PM80-F1
#
_entry.id   AF-A0A382PM80-F1
#
_cell.length_a   1.000
_cell.length_b   1.000
_cell.length_c   1.000
_cell.angle_alpha   90.00
_cell.angle_beta   90.00
_cell.angle_gamma   90.00
#
_symmetry.space_group_name_H-M   'P 1'
#
loop_
_entity.id
_entity.type
_entity.pdbx_description
1 polymer ?
#
loop_
_entity_poly.entity_id
_entity_poly.type
_entity_poly.pdbx_seq_one_letter_code
_entity_poly.pdbx_strand_id
1 'polypeptide(L)' 'MIIDEATGDAIAVGRLQVNTKEEAQIRYMAVADNYQGKGLGSKIVIALEDIALDKGANRIILQA' A
#
# COMPACT_ATOMS: atom_id res chain seq x y z
N MET A 1 -6.06 2.29 1.99
CA MET A 1 -6.99 1.19 2.29
C MET A 1 -8.05 1.18 1.22
N ILE A 2 -8.53 0.01 0.82
CA ILE A 2 -9.70 -0.17 -0.04
C ILE A 2 -10.80 -0.77 0.83
N ILE A 3 -11.99 -0.19 0.76
CA ILE A 3 -13.18 -0.61 1.50
C ILE A 3 -14.19 -1.19 0.51
N ASP A 4 -14.84 -2.29 0.86
CA ASP A 4 -16.01 -2.80 0.15
C ASP A 4 -17.21 -1.92 0.51
N GLU A 5 -17.80 -1.23 -0.47
CA GLU A 5 -18.91 -0.30 -0.22
C GLU A 5 -20.19 -0.98 0.27
N ALA A 6 -20.39 -2.26 -0.06
CA ALA A 6 -21.60 -2.99 0.33
C ALA A 6 -21.54 -3.46 1.79
N THR A 7 -20.37 -3.90 2.25
CA THR A 7 -20.20 -4.43 3.62
C THR A 7 -19.59 -3.42 4.59
N GLY A 8 -18.87 -2.41 4.08
CA GLY A 8 -18.08 -1.48 4.87
C GLY A 8 -16.72 -2.03 5.33
N ASP A 9 -16.36 -3.25 4.91
CA ASP A 9 -15.13 -3.91 5.38
C ASP A 9 -13.89 -3.41 4.64
N ALA A 10 -12.77 -3.33 5.36
CA ALA A 10 -11.46 -3.12 4.76
C ALA A 10 -10.99 -4.40 4.04
N ILE A 11 -10.94 -4.38 2.71
CA ILE A 11 -10.59 -5.55 1.88
C ILE A 11 -9.14 -5.55 1.39
N ALA A 12 -8.47 -4.39 1.42
CA ALA A 12 -7.04 -4.28 1.15
C ALA A 12 -6.40 -3.14 1.95
N VAL A 13 -5.24 -3.40 2.51
CA VAL A 13 -4.47 -2.43 3.32
C VAL A 13 -3.00 -2.46 2.96
N GLY A 14 -2.35 -1.34 3.26
CA GLY A 14 -0.90 -1.17 3.21
C GLY A 14 -0.55 0.12 3.91
N ARG A 15 0.65 0.18 4.49
CA ARG A 15 1.16 1.35 5.19
C ARG A 15 2.47 1.79 4.54
N LEU A 16 2.63 3.09 4.35
CA LEU A 16 3.91 3.70 4.02
C LEU A 16 4.57 4.23 5.30
N GLN A 17 5.85 3.93 5.46
CA GLN A 17 6.73 4.52 6.46
C GLN A 17 7.86 5.24 5.75
N VAL A 18 8.11 6.50 6.09
CA VAL A 18 9.29 7.22 5.59
C VAL A 18 10.45 6.93 6.55
N ASN A 19 11.53 6.34 6.04
CA ASN A 19 12.71 5.98 6.82
C ASN A 19 13.73 7.13 6.83
N THR A 20 13.98 7.69 5.65
CA THR A 20 14.81 8.88 5.43
C THR A 20 14.11 9.78 4.42
N LYS A 21 14.73 10.92 4.07
CA LYS A 21 14.18 11.80 3.03
C LYS A 21 14.10 11.09 1.67
N GLU A 22 15.04 10.19 1.38
CA GLU A 22 15.17 9.51 0.09
C GLU A 22 14.51 8.12 0.08
N GLU A 23 14.35 7.47 1.24
CA GLU A 23 13.83 6.11 1.35
C GLU A 23 12.51 6.04 2.12
N ALA A 24 11.52 5.39 1.50
CA ALA A 24 10.30 4.94 2.16
C ALA A 24 10.20 3.41 2.13
N GLN A 25 9.38 2.86 3.02
CA GLN A 25 9.14 1.44 3.17
C GLN A 25 7.65 1.15 3.21
N ILE A 26 7.22 0.19 2.40
CA ILE A 26 5.87 -0.36 2.47
C ILE A 26 5.86 -1.47 3.54
N ARG A 27 4.89 -1.40 4.45
CA ARG A 27 4.68 -2.36 5.55
C ARG A 27 3.23 -2.76 5.68
N TYR A 28 3.00 -3.88 6.36
CA TYR A 28 1.67 -4.36 6.76
C TYR A 28 0.66 -4.38 5.59
N MET A 29 1.07 -4.99 4.49
CA MET A 29 0.20 -5.19 3.34
C MET A 29 -0.61 -6.47 3.51
N ALA A 30 -1.90 -6.38 3.21
CA ALA A 30 -2.77 -7.55 3.15
C ALA A 30 -3.92 -7.29 2.18
N VAL A 31 -4.38 -8.36 1.54
CA VAL A 31 -5.62 -8.40 0.75
C VAL A 31 -6.43 -9.58 1.27
N ALA A 32 -7.69 -9.33 1.61
CA ALA A 32 -8.59 -10.38 2.08
C ALA A 32 -8.67 -11.53 1.05
N ASP A 33 -8.69 -12.78 1.52
CA ASP A 33 -8.50 -13.98 0.69
C ASP A 33 -9.46 -14.05 -0.51
N ASN A 34 -10.73 -13.70 -0.30
CA ASN A 34 -11.77 -13.65 -1.34
C ASN A 34 -11.61 -12.50 -2.35
N TYR A 35 -10.64 -11.60 -2.14
CA TYR A 35 -10.30 -10.49 -3.03
C TYR A 35 -8.87 -10.57 -3.60
N GLN A 36 -8.11 -11.61 -3.26
CA GLN A 36 -6.80 -11.87 -3.87
C GLN A 36 -6.93 -12.17 -5.38
N GLY A 37 -5.85 -11.95 -6.14
CA GLY A 37 -5.84 -12.12 -7.60
C GLY A 37 -6.58 -11.05 -8.40
N LYS A 38 -7.27 -10.11 -7.74
CA LYS A 38 -8.04 -9.01 -8.38
C LYS A 38 -7.25 -7.70 -8.54
N GLY A 39 -5.94 -7.72 -8.30
CA GLY A 39 -5.06 -6.54 -8.43
C GLY A 39 -5.19 -5.48 -7.32
N LEU A 40 -5.92 -5.74 -6.23
CA LEU A 40 -6.10 -4.77 -5.14
C LEU A 40 -4.78 -4.40 -4.44
N GLY A 41 -3.90 -5.38 -4.24
CA GLY A 41 -2.56 -5.14 -3.67
C GLY A 41 -1.73 -4.18 -4.53
N SER A 42 -1.75 -4.37 -5.85
CA SER A 42 -1.07 -3.48 -6.80
C SER A 42 -1.63 -2.06 -6.75
N LYS A 43 -2.96 -1.90 -6.63
CA LYS A 43 -3.57 -0.56 -6.45
C LYS A 43 -3.10 0.13 -5.17
N ILE A 44 -2.97 -0.62 -4.07
CA ILE A 44 -2.40 -0.08 -2.83
C ILE A 44 -0.95 0.35 -3.06
N VAL A 45 -0.11 -0.49 -3.69
CA VAL A 45 1.31 -0.17 -3.94
C VAL A 45 1.45 1.12 -4.75
N ILE A 46 0.74 1.25 -5.88
CA ILE A 46 0.80 2.44 -6.74
C ILE A 46 0.43 3.69 -5.93
N ALA A 47 -0.66 3.64 -5.17
CA ALA A 47 -1.06 4.77 -4.34
C ALA A 47 0.00 5.14 -3.27
N LEU A 48 0.69 4.14 -2.70
CA LEU A 48 1.77 4.39 -1.75
C LEU A 48 3.04 4.92 -2.42
N GLU A 49 3.32 4.52 -3.67
CA GLU A 49 4.42 5.04 -4.49
C GLU A 49 4.23 6.54 -4.77
N ASP A 50 3.03 6.93 -5.20
CA ASP A 50 2.68 8.34 -5.43
C ASP A 50 2.87 9.17 -4.15
N ILE A 51 2.40 8.67 -3.01
CA ILE A 51 2.56 9.35 -1.71
C ILE A 51 4.04 9.47 -1.31
N ALA A 52 4.87 8.47 -1.64
CA ALA A 52 6.30 8.51 -1.33
C ALA A 52 7.03 9.55 -2.19
N LEU A 53 6.70 9.60 -3.48
CA LEU A 53 7.22 10.59 -4.42
C LEU A 53 6.87 12.02 -3.98
N ASP A 54 5.62 12.25 -3.58
CA ASP A 54 5.16 13.54 -3.04
C ASP A 54 5.91 13.95 -1.76
N LYS A 55 6.42 12.98 -1.00
CA LYS A 55 7.24 13.19 0.19
C LYS A 55 8.73 13.35 -0.10
N GLY A 56 9.13 13.26 -1.38
CA GLY A 56 10.52 13.42 -1.83
C GLY A 56 11.36 12.15 -1.76
N ALA A 57 10.74 11.00 -1.46
CA ALA A 57 11.44 9.72 -1.53
C ALA A 57 11.71 9.36 -3.00
N ASN A 58 12.89 8.83 -3.29
CA ASN A 58 13.29 8.35 -4.62
C ASN A 58 13.49 6.83 -4.66
N ARG A 59 13.33 6.17 -3.51
CA ARG A 59 13.42 4.72 -3.36
C ARG A 59 12.35 4.21 -2.39
N ILE A 60 11.70 3.12 -2.78
CA ILE A 60 10.84 2.32 -1.89
C ILE A 60 11.45 0.94 -1.69
N ILE A 61 11.40 0.47 -0.44
CA ILE A 61 11.79 -0.89 -0.08
C ILE A 61 10.60 -1.69 0.48
N LEU A 62 10.67 -3.00 0.34
CA LEU A 62 9.79 -3.96 0.98
C LEU A 62 10.64 -4.94 1.80
N GLN A 63 10.09 -5.45 2.91
CA GLN A 63 10.65 -6.61 3.61
C GLN A 63 9.67 -7.76 3.48
N ALA A 64 10.17 -8.89 3.00
CA ALA A 64 9.47 -10.18 2.97
C ALA A 64 9.81 -10.98 4.22
#